data_AF-A0A8H6W4V8-F1
#
_entry.id   AF-A0A8H6W4V8-F1
#
_cell.length_a   1.000
_cell.length_b   1.000
_cell.length_c   1.000
_cell.angle_alpha   90.00
_cell.angle_beta   90.00
_cell.angle_gamma   90.00
#
_symmetry.space_group_name_H-M   'P 1'
#
loop_
_entity.id
_entity.type
_entity.pdbx_description
1 polymer ?
#
loop_
_entity_poly.entity_id
_entity_poly.type
_entity_poly.pdbx_seq_one_letter_code
_entity_poly.pdbx_strand_id
1 'polypeptide(L)'
;MTTDSSCEDSEVLRASSELSLPLETTTAQEEASQAFLASWDPVLAHAVSTLAGQLSIARVREKIDTHLGLLDLEELKARAFHVKSVPVTALHLLAVGGSNLIFLLVLLDNTDFLARIRRPSSWILPEQVTAEFLSEIATMRFIAAHTTIPVPALLGWNESAEPVGAPYMFMERVAGVPLAVVSHLFSREAWLQVAAQTAEFEEQLVNHPLKAIGSIVDVDGTVGPPLPHQLRVPPCEAALSSSRDYLMARLREAQSHIPDDVAWREGREYYPDREADTLTRDDLHRALSRIHDHCATLTATPDVFRLTHADWHSLNVLVRSAEDPTIVAVVDWQGAQVRPYWDERYHLFVTTLFQGFSEDGVAVPEDEVIEHYMARMENEPWPESDFWLDARVIVDSDPTGVTREEVERVLEYCVASS
;
A
#
# COMPACT_ATOMS: atom_id res chain seq x y z
N MET A 1 29.12 26.03 -60.63
CA MET A 1 28.55 26.02 -61.99
C MET A 1 27.78 24.71 -62.15
N THR A 2 26.45 24.80 -62.13
CA THR A 2 25.46 24.12 -63.01
C THR A 2 25.97 22.87 -63.75
N THR A 3 25.32 21.69 -63.78
CA THR A 3 23.90 21.27 -63.91
C THR A 3 23.88 19.73 -63.76
N ASP A 4 22.99 19.08 -63.02
CA ASP A 4 21.57 18.71 -63.29
C ASP A 4 21.38 17.43 -64.14
N SER A 5 20.38 16.61 -63.76
CA SER A 5 19.80 15.37 -64.38
C SER A 5 19.66 14.23 -63.34
N SER A 6 18.55 14.18 -62.60
CA SER A 6 17.27 13.46 -62.89
C SER A 6 17.38 11.94 -62.62
N CYS A 7 16.77 11.43 -61.54
CA CYS A 7 15.35 11.08 -61.40
C CYS A 7 15.14 9.57 -61.65
N GLU A 8 14.97 8.81 -60.57
CA GLU A 8 13.99 7.72 -60.42
C GLU A 8 14.17 7.11 -59.01
N ASP A 9 13.17 7.34 -58.16
CA ASP A 9 12.69 6.50 -57.03
C ASP A 9 11.91 7.37 -56.04
N SER A 10 10.80 7.92 -56.55
CA SER A 10 9.67 8.34 -55.73
C SER A 10 8.66 7.20 -55.69
N GLU A 11 8.33 6.68 -54.51
CA GLU A 11 7.01 6.12 -54.11
C GLU A 11 7.10 5.16 -52.91
N VAL A 12 7.56 5.59 -51.72
CA VAL A 12 7.14 4.95 -50.42
C VAL A 12 7.06 5.93 -49.23
N LEU A 13 7.36 7.23 -49.41
CA LEU A 13 7.31 8.21 -48.31
C LEU A 13 6.24 9.27 -48.56
N ARG A 14 4.97 8.93 -48.27
CA ARG A 14 3.89 9.86 -47.87
C ARG A 14 2.58 9.09 -47.63
N ALA A 15 1.98 9.36 -46.47
CA ALA A 15 0.82 8.72 -45.80
C ALA A 15 1.29 7.69 -44.76
N SER A 16 1.29 7.94 -43.45
CA SER A 16 0.34 8.73 -42.65
C SER A 16 1.06 9.46 -41.51
N SER A 17 1.26 10.76 -41.71
CA SER A 17 1.28 11.72 -40.61
C SER A 17 -0.17 12.08 -40.30
N GLU A 18 -0.63 11.75 -39.09
CA GLU A 18 -1.70 12.42 -38.33
C GLU A 18 -2.30 11.43 -37.32
N LEU A 19 -1.62 11.29 -36.19
CA LEU A 19 -2.25 10.97 -34.91
C LEU A 19 -1.40 11.59 -33.81
N SER A 20 -1.22 12.91 -33.93
CA SER A 20 -0.84 13.73 -32.78
C SER A 20 -2.06 13.78 -31.87
N LEU A 21 -2.06 12.99 -30.80
CA LEU A 21 -3.00 13.19 -29.70
C LEU A 21 -2.51 14.43 -28.91
N PRO A 22 -3.31 15.49 -28.81
CA PRO A 22 -2.98 16.58 -27.89
C PRO A 22 -3.19 16.08 -26.47
N LEU A 23 -2.13 16.11 -25.66
CA LEU A 23 -2.18 15.94 -24.20
C LEU A 23 -2.80 17.18 -23.56
N GLU A 24 -4.11 17.30 -23.71
CA GLU A 24 -5.01 17.96 -22.76
C GLU A 24 -6.08 16.92 -22.46
N THR A 25 -6.09 16.33 -21.27
CA THR A 25 -7.17 15.44 -20.82
C THR A 25 -8.42 16.29 -20.55
N THR A 26 -9.09 16.67 -21.63
CA THR A 26 -10.42 17.27 -21.59
C THR A 26 -11.41 16.25 -21.03
N THR A 27 -12.50 16.73 -20.42
CA THR A 27 -13.62 15.88 -19.96
C THR A 27 -14.08 14.88 -21.03
N ALA A 28 -13.99 15.24 -22.31
CA ALA A 28 -14.35 14.38 -23.43
C ALA A 28 -13.42 13.16 -23.61
N GLN A 29 -12.14 13.28 -23.28
CA GLN A 29 -11.17 12.18 -23.38
C GLN A 29 -11.27 11.22 -22.19
N GLU A 30 -11.62 11.74 -21.01
CA GLU A 30 -12.03 10.92 -19.86
C GLU A 30 -13.31 10.16 -20.18
N GLU A 31 -14.36 10.83 -20.68
CA GLU A 31 -15.62 10.20 -21.10
C GLU A 31 -15.41 9.14 -22.17
N ALA A 32 -14.56 9.40 -23.18
CA ALA A 32 -14.21 8.41 -24.20
C ALA A 32 -13.44 7.22 -23.63
N SER A 33 -12.54 7.44 -22.67
CA SER A 33 -11.82 6.37 -21.97
C SER A 33 -12.75 5.55 -21.10
N GLN A 34 -13.66 6.20 -20.36
CA GLN A 34 -14.71 5.53 -19.59
C GLN A 34 -15.65 4.73 -20.49
N ALA A 35 -16.06 5.28 -21.63
CA ALA A 35 -16.90 4.59 -22.60
C ALA A 35 -16.18 3.39 -23.22
N PHE A 36 -14.89 3.53 -23.56
CA PHE A 36 -14.06 2.41 -24.00
C PHE A 36 -13.99 1.34 -22.93
N LEU A 37 -13.63 1.68 -21.69
CA LEU A 37 -13.55 0.75 -20.56
C LEU A 37 -14.90 0.07 -20.29
N ALA A 38 -16.01 0.80 -20.34
CA ALA A 38 -17.37 0.26 -20.24
C ALA A 38 -17.71 -0.75 -21.33
N SER A 39 -17.25 -0.52 -22.56
CA SER A 39 -17.45 -1.45 -23.67
C SER A 39 -16.47 -2.63 -23.66
N TRP A 40 -15.28 -2.42 -23.09
CA TRP A 40 -14.16 -3.36 -23.13
C TRP A 40 -14.20 -4.35 -21.96
N ASP A 41 -14.50 -3.88 -20.75
CA ASP A 41 -14.59 -4.69 -19.54
C ASP A 41 -15.61 -4.08 -18.54
N PRO A 42 -16.82 -4.67 -18.43
CA PRO A 42 -17.86 -4.20 -17.51
C PRO A 42 -17.44 -4.18 -16.03
N VAL A 43 -16.52 -5.06 -15.63
CA VAL A 43 -16.04 -5.13 -14.24
C VAL A 43 -15.19 -3.91 -13.92
N LEU A 44 -14.25 -3.57 -14.81
CA LEU A 44 -13.41 -2.38 -14.65
C LEU A 44 -14.23 -1.10 -14.70
N ALA A 45 -15.22 -1.03 -15.59
CA ALA A 45 -16.08 0.13 -15.69
C ALA A 45 -16.85 0.41 -14.40
N HIS A 46 -17.33 -0.65 -13.74
CA HIS A 46 -18.00 -0.53 -12.45
C HIS A 46 -17.02 -0.07 -11.35
N ALA A 47 -15.84 -0.70 -11.25
CA ALA A 47 -14.82 -0.33 -10.26
C ALA A 47 -14.36 1.14 -10.42
N VAL A 48 -14.09 1.57 -11.66
CA VAL A 48 -13.67 2.93 -11.97
C VAL A 48 -14.77 3.96 -11.68
N SER A 49 -16.02 3.67 -12.03
CA SER A 49 -17.15 4.57 -11.74
C SER A 49 -17.33 4.80 -10.24
N THR A 50 -17.19 3.74 -9.43
CA THR A 50 -17.34 3.82 -7.96
C THR A 50 -16.19 4.59 -7.33
N LEU A 51 -14.94 4.35 -7.77
CA LEU A 51 -13.76 5.06 -7.28
C LEU A 51 -13.74 6.54 -7.69
N ALA A 52 -14.19 6.86 -8.91
CA ALA A 52 -14.25 8.24 -9.40
C ALA A 52 -15.22 9.11 -8.59
N GLY A 53 -16.30 8.54 -8.05
CA GLY A 53 -17.25 9.22 -7.17
C GLY A 53 -16.62 9.74 -5.86
N GLN A 54 -15.49 9.18 -5.44
CA GLN A 54 -14.81 9.52 -4.18
C GLN A 54 -13.72 10.61 -4.33
N LEU A 55 -13.28 10.91 -5.56
CA LEU A 55 -12.11 11.75 -5.83
C LEU A 55 -12.45 13.05 -6.59
N SER A 56 -13.29 13.92 -6.02
CA SER A 56 -13.51 15.27 -6.60
C SER A 56 -12.66 16.34 -5.90
N ILE A 57 -11.41 16.57 -6.35
CA ILE A 57 -10.63 17.74 -5.90
C ILE A 57 -9.81 18.31 -7.07
N ALA A 58 -10.15 19.51 -7.55
CA ALA A 58 -9.45 20.18 -8.65
C ALA A 58 -7.93 20.33 -8.44
N ARG A 59 -7.48 20.39 -7.18
CA ARG A 59 -6.06 20.45 -6.80
C ARG A 59 -5.30 19.12 -6.97
N VAL A 60 -6.03 18.00 -6.98
CA VAL A 60 -5.48 16.67 -7.28
C VAL A 60 -5.23 16.56 -8.78
N ARG A 61 -6.13 17.08 -9.62
CA ARG A 61 -5.99 17.10 -11.09
C ARG A 61 -4.73 17.82 -11.59
N GLU A 62 -4.48 19.05 -11.15
CA GLU A 62 -3.29 19.82 -11.59
C GLU A 62 -1.97 19.09 -11.28
N LYS A 63 -1.88 18.43 -10.11
CA LYS A 63 -0.71 17.61 -9.74
C LYS A 63 -0.58 16.35 -10.60
N ILE A 64 -1.69 15.76 -11.00
CA ILE A 64 -1.73 14.59 -11.89
C ILE A 64 -1.25 15.00 -13.28
N ASP A 65 -1.82 16.08 -13.84
CA ASP A 65 -1.48 16.58 -15.18
C ASP A 65 -0.01 16.97 -15.28
N THR A 66 0.53 17.62 -14.24
CA THR A 66 1.96 17.95 -14.17
C THR A 66 2.82 16.69 -14.25
N HIS A 67 2.47 15.63 -13.51
CA HIS A 67 3.26 14.40 -13.51
C HIS A 67 3.09 13.61 -14.81
N LEU A 68 1.89 13.54 -15.37
CA LEU A 68 1.63 12.95 -16.68
C LEU A 68 2.47 13.64 -17.77
N GLY A 69 2.61 14.97 -17.71
CA GLY A 69 3.43 15.74 -18.65
C GLY A 69 4.94 15.48 -18.56
N LEU A 70 5.41 14.81 -17.50
CA LEU A 70 6.81 14.40 -17.35
C LEU A 70 7.08 12.99 -17.91
N LEU A 71 6.03 12.23 -18.25
CA LEU A 71 6.18 10.85 -18.69
C LEU A 71 6.31 10.76 -20.21
N ASP A 72 7.32 10.03 -20.68
CA ASP A 72 7.39 9.58 -22.07
C ASP A 72 6.56 8.30 -22.24
N LEU A 73 5.29 8.49 -22.61
CA LEU A 73 4.34 7.39 -22.81
C LEU A 73 4.66 6.54 -24.05
N GLU A 74 5.36 7.09 -25.05
CA GLU A 74 5.77 6.32 -26.23
C GLU A 74 6.95 5.41 -25.87
N GLU A 75 7.88 5.90 -25.06
CA GLU A 75 8.94 5.07 -24.51
C GLU A 75 8.38 4.01 -23.56
N LEU A 76 7.36 4.33 -22.74
CA LEU A 76 6.68 3.33 -21.91
C LEU A 76 6.07 2.21 -22.78
N LYS A 77 5.44 2.54 -23.91
CA LYS A 77 4.94 1.55 -24.88
C LYS A 77 6.07 0.73 -25.52
N ALA A 78 7.19 1.37 -25.83
CA ALA A 78 8.37 0.67 -26.35
C ALA A 78 8.92 -0.34 -25.32
N ARG A 79 8.96 0.03 -24.04
CA ARG A 79 9.38 -0.87 -22.94
C ARG A 79 8.38 -2.01 -22.74
N ALA A 80 7.09 -1.71 -22.80
CA ALA A 80 6.02 -2.71 -22.78
C ALA A 80 6.13 -3.73 -23.92
N PHE A 81 6.49 -3.29 -25.14
CA PHE A 81 6.73 -4.17 -26.27
C PHE A 81 7.86 -5.18 -25.97
N HIS A 82 8.93 -4.79 -25.29
CA HIS A 82 10.02 -5.72 -24.95
C HIS A 82 9.59 -6.82 -23.96
N VAL A 83 8.55 -6.57 -23.15
CA VAL A 83 8.04 -7.54 -22.18
C VAL A 83 7.16 -8.61 -22.84
N LYS A 84 6.26 -8.22 -23.74
CA LYS A 84 5.29 -9.14 -24.35
C LYS A 84 5.55 -9.49 -25.82
N SER A 85 6.45 -8.78 -26.49
CA SER A 85 6.69 -8.86 -27.94
C SER A 85 5.43 -8.61 -28.79
N VAL A 86 4.46 -7.86 -28.24
CA VAL A 86 3.22 -7.46 -28.92
C VAL A 86 3.08 -5.93 -28.79
N PRO A 87 2.75 -5.20 -29.87
CA PRO A 87 2.59 -3.75 -29.81
C PRO A 87 1.43 -3.33 -28.89
N VAL A 88 1.64 -2.24 -28.15
CA VAL A 88 0.58 -1.56 -27.40
C VAL A 88 -0.25 -0.71 -28.36
N THR A 89 -1.54 -0.99 -28.46
CA THR A 89 -2.49 -0.26 -29.32
C THR A 89 -3.22 0.84 -28.58
N ALA A 90 -3.42 0.68 -27.27
CA ALA A 90 -4.04 1.70 -26.43
C ALA A 90 -3.45 1.72 -25.02
N LEU A 91 -3.49 2.90 -24.40
CA LEU A 91 -3.02 3.16 -23.05
C LEU A 91 -4.09 3.98 -22.32
N HIS A 92 -4.61 3.46 -21.21
CA HIS A 92 -5.68 4.11 -20.44
C HIS A 92 -5.24 4.32 -19.01
N LEU A 93 -5.36 5.55 -18.49
CA LEU A 93 -5.15 5.82 -17.07
C LEU A 93 -6.33 5.25 -16.29
N LEU A 94 -6.10 4.18 -15.52
CA LEU A 94 -7.14 3.51 -14.74
C LEU A 94 -7.34 4.14 -13.37
N ALA A 95 -6.23 4.46 -12.69
CA ALA A 95 -6.27 4.94 -11.33
C ALA A 95 -5.11 5.88 -11.03
N VAL A 96 -5.35 6.81 -10.12
CA VAL A 96 -4.35 7.70 -9.57
C VAL A 96 -4.38 7.62 -8.06
N GLY A 97 -3.34 7.04 -7.50
CA GLY A 97 -3.13 6.99 -6.05
C GLY A 97 -2.26 8.14 -5.55
N GLY A 98 -2.06 8.19 -4.23
CA GLY A 98 -1.15 9.13 -3.59
C GLY A 98 0.29 9.01 -4.10
N SER A 99 0.73 7.78 -4.38
CA SER A 99 2.12 7.49 -4.73
C SER A 99 2.32 6.85 -6.11
N ASN A 100 1.25 6.47 -6.81
CA ASN A 100 1.36 5.77 -8.10
C ASN A 100 0.31 6.23 -9.12
N LEU A 101 0.64 6.13 -10.40
CA LEU A 101 -0.31 6.13 -11.53
C LEU A 101 -0.43 4.71 -12.07
N ILE A 102 -1.64 4.27 -12.40
CA ILE A 102 -1.87 2.94 -12.95
C ILE A 102 -2.44 3.08 -14.36
N PHE A 103 -1.72 2.57 -15.35
CA PHE A 103 -2.16 2.49 -16.72
C PHE A 103 -2.54 1.06 -17.11
N LEU A 104 -3.64 0.91 -17.83
CA LEU A 104 -3.95 -0.28 -18.61
C LEU A 104 -3.30 -0.16 -19.98
N LEU A 105 -2.54 -1.18 -20.36
CA LEU A 105 -1.93 -1.32 -21.68
C LEU A 105 -2.68 -2.39 -22.44
N VAL A 106 -3.38 -2.00 -23.52
CA VAL A 106 -4.07 -2.91 -24.42
C VAL A 106 -3.15 -3.23 -25.59
N LEU A 107 -2.98 -4.51 -25.89
CA LEU A 107 -2.11 -5.02 -26.93
C LEU A 107 -2.87 -5.30 -28.23
N LEU A 108 -2.12 -5.39 -29.33
CA LEU A 108 -2.67 -5.66 -30.67
C LEU A 108 -3.44 -6.99 -30.76
N ASP A 109 -3.06 -7.98 -29.95
CA ASP A 109 -3.75 -9.28 -29.87
C ASP A 109 -4.98 -9.27 -28.93
N ASN A 110 -5.37 -8.09 -28.44
CA ASN A 110 -6.43 -7.84 -27.47
C ASN A 110 -6.17 -8.42 -26.07
N THR A 111 -4.94 -8.86 -25.78
CA THR A 111 -4.51 -9.07 -24.39
C THR A 111 -4.11 -7.75 -23.75
N ASP A 112 -3.93 -7.75 -22.44
CA ASP A 112 -3.63 -6.53 -21.70
C ASP A 112 -2.80 -6.81 -20.44
N PHE A 113 -2.22 -5.76 -19.90
CA PHE A 113 -1.56 -5.77 -18.60
C PHE A 113 -1.45 -4.35 -18.03
N LEU A 114 -0.96 -4.23 -16.80
CA LEU A 114 -0.87 -2.96 -16.09
C LEU A 114 0.55 -2.41 -16.08
N ALA A 115 0.68 -1.08 -16.19
CA ALA A 115 1.89 -0.35 -15.85
C ALA A 115 1.61 0.52 -14.62
N ARG A 116 2.34 0.30 -13.54
CA ARG A 116 2.29 1.11 -12.33
C ARG A 116 3.51 2.02 -12.29
N ILE A 117 3.28 3.32 -12.38
CA ILE A 117 4.31 4.36 -12.46
C ILE A 117 4.44 5.04 -11.10
N ARG A 118 5.67 5.08 -10.58
CA ARG A 118 5.98 5.66 -9.28
C ARG A 118 6.00 7.19 -9.37
N ARG A 119 5.23 7.84 -8.52
CA ARG A 119 5.20 9.30 -8.45
C ARG A 119 6.34 9.83 -7.58
N PRO A 120 6.91 11.00 -7.91
CA PRO A 120 7.78 11.70 -6.97
C PRO A 120 6.99 12.08 -5.72
N SER A 121 7.64 11.96 -4.57
CA SER A 121 7.10 12.43 -3.29
C SER A 121 7.75 13.76 -2.92
N SER A 122 6.95 14.69 -2.39
CA SER A 122 7.48 15.94 -1.81
C SER A 122 7.99 15.77 -0.38
N TRP A 123 7.77 14.60 0.22
CA TRP A 123 8.01 14.34 1.64
C TRP A 123 9.26 13.50 1.91
N ILE A 124 9.73 12.76 0.91
CA ILE A 124 10.87 11.84 1.01
C ILE A 124 11.80 12.04 -0.18
N LEU A 125 13.07 11.68 0.00
CA LEU A 125 14.11 11.88 -1.00
C LEU A 125 13.94 10.89 -2.18
N PRO A 126 14.41 11.23 -3.40
CA PRO A 126 14.29 10.36 -4.57
C PRO A 126 14.83 8.94 -4.35
N GLU A 127 15.98 8.80 -3.69
CA GLU A 127 16.57 7.50 -3.35
C GLU A 127 15.69 6.66 -2.41
N GLN A 128 14.91 7.32 -1.55
CA GLN A 128 13.96 6.65 -0.66
C GLN A 128 12.72 6.18 -1.44
N VAL A 129 12.24 6.99 -2.40
CA VAL A 129 11.17 6.58 -3.32
C VAL A 129 11.59 5.34 -4.11
N THR A 130 12.83 5.32 -4.61
CA THR A 130 13.40 4.17 -5.31
C THR A 130 13.54 2.94 -4.39
N ALA A 131 14.01 3.13 -3.15
CA ALA A 131 14.11 2.03 -2.19
C ALA A 131 12.75 1.41 -1.85
N GLU A 132 11.71 2.24 -1.68
CA GLU A 132 10.34 1.76 -1.44
C GLU A 132 9.78 1.01 -2.64
N PHE A 133 10.01 1.51 -3.84
CA PHE A 133 9.61 0.86 -5.08
C PHE A 133 10.27 -0.52 -5.23
N LEU A 134 11.59 -0.61 -4.96
CA LEU A 134 12.31 -1.89 -4.99
C LEU A 134 11.87 -2.83 -3.87
N SER A 135 11.54 -2.31 -2.69
CA SER A 135 11.04 -3.12 -1.57
C SER A 135 9.65 -3.69 -1.86
N GLU A 136 8.76 -2.93 -2.51
CA GLU A 136 7.46 -3.43 -3.00
C GLU A 136 7.66 -4.61 -3.97
N ILE A 137 8.53 -4.45 -4.97
CA ILE A 137 8.87 -5.52 -5.92
C ILE A 137 9.44 -6.75 -5.20
N ALA A 138 10.40 -6.56 -4.30
CA ALA A 138 11.02 -7.64 -3.55
C ALA A 138 9.99 -8.39 -2.71
N THR A 139 9.09 -7.65 -2.05
CA THR A 139 8.00 -8.20 -1.24
C THR A 139 7.04 -9.04 -2.08
N MET A 140 6.57 -8.54 -3.22
CA MET A 140 5.69 -9.30 -4.12
C MET A 140 6.36 -10.59 -4.60
N ARG A 141 7.66 -10.53 -4.92
CA ARG A 141 8.44 -11.72 -5.32
C ARG A 141 8.59 -12.73 -4.17
N PHE A 142 8.88 -12.25 -2.96
CA PHE A 142 8.97 -13.09 -1.77
C PHE A 142 7.65 -13.83 -1.53
N ILE A 143 6.52 -13.11 -1.56
CA ILE A 143 5.18 -13.66 -1.34
C ILE A 143 4.84 -14.73 -2.38
N ALA A 144 5.06 -14.41 -3.67
CA ALA A 144 4.80 -15.34 -4.76
C ALA A 144 5.66 -16.61 -4.70
N ALA A 145 6.87 -16.52 -4.14
CA ALA A 145 7.80 -17.64 -4.02
C ALA A 145 7.54 -18.51 -2.78
N HIS A 146 7.00 -17.94 -1.71
CA HIS A 146 6.94 -18.59 -0.40
C HIS A 146 5.52 -18.92 0.06
N THR A 147 4.49 -18.28 -0.51
CA THR A 147 3.10 -18.43 -0.06
C THR A 147 2.17 -18.76 -1.23
N THR A 148 0.91 -19.06 -0.92
CA THR A 148 -0.20 -19.19 -1.87
C THR A 148 -1.01 -17.90 -1.98
N ILE A 149 -0.58 -16.81 -1.34
CA ILE A 149 -1.28 -15.53 -1.41
C ILE A 149 -1.22 -15.07 -2.87
N PRO A 150 -2.36 -14.85 -3.53
CA PRO A 150 -2.35 -14.45 -4.91
C PRO A 150 -1.89 -12.99 -4.99
N VAL A 151 -0.77 -12.75 -5.68
CA VAL A 151 -0.28 -11.41 -5.99
C VAL A 151 -0.16 -11.26 -7.51
N PRO A 152 -0.37 -10.05 -8.08
CA PRO A 152 -0.22 -9.85 -9.51
C PRO A 152 1.20 -10.24 -9.98
N ALA A 153 1.30 -11.02 -11.05
CA ALA A 153 2.61 -11.43 -11.56
C ALA A 153 3.38 -10.21 -12.09
N LEU A 154 4.62 -10.04 -11.62
CA LEU A 154 5.53 -9.02 -12.13
C LEU A 154 6.08 -9.45 -13.50
N LEU A 155 5.88 -8.60 -14.50
CA LEU A 155 6.28 -8.86 -15.89
C LEU A 155 7.62 -8.17 -16.24
N GLY A 156 7.96 -7.10 -15.54
CA GLY A 156 9.20 -6.36 -15.68
C GLY A 156 9.14 -5.04 -14.91
N TRP A 157 10.28 -4.40 -14.67
CA TRP A 157 10.34 -3.11 -13.99
C TRP A 157 11.61 -2.34 -14.35
N ASN A 158 11.61 -1.05 -14.02
CA ASN A 158 12.78 -0.18 -14.08
C ASN A 158 12.73 0.78 -12.90
N GLU A 159 13.77 0.78 -12.09
CA GLU A 159 13.93 1.66 -10.92
C GLU A 159 14.45 3.06 -11.27
N SER A 160 14.98 3.24 -12.47
CA SER A 160 15.44 4.52 -13.01
C SER A 160 14.26 5.34 -13.51
N ALA A 161 14.31 6.66 -13.32
CA ALA A 161 13.40 7.58 -13.99
C ALA A 161 13.58 7.51 -15.51
N GLU A 162 14.83 7.47 -15.99
CA GLU A 162 15.11 7.32 -17.42
C GLU A 162 14.81 5.89 -17.91
N PRO A 163 14.24 5.73 -19.12
CA PRO A 163 13.93 6.78 -20.10
C PRO A 163 12.48 7.29 -20.05
N VAL A 164 11.64 6.76 -19.15
CA VAL A 164 10.18 7.04 -19.14
C VAL A 164 9.83 8.32 -18.37
N GLY A 165 10.76 8.86 -17.57
CA GLY A 165 10.55 9.99 -16.67
C GLY A 165 10.19 9.60 -15.23
N ALA A 166 10.01 8.30 -14.94
CA ALA A 166 9.70 7.79 -13.61
C ALA A 166 10.02 6.28 -13.48
N PRO A 167 10.31 5.77 -12.26
CA PRO A 167 10.34 4.34 -12.01
C PRO A 167 8.99 3.70 -12.32
N TYR A 168 8.99 2.48 -12.84
CA TYR A 168 7.76 1.78 -13.20
C TYR A 168 7.89 0.28 -13.10
N MET A 169 6.77 -0.39 -12.85
CA MET A 169 6.65 -1.84 -13.01
C MET A 169 5.49 -2.19 -13.93
N PHE A 170 5.70 -3.22 -14.73
CA PHE A 170 4.69 -3.92 -15.49
C PHE A 170 4.23 -5.14 -14.71
N MET A 171 2.92 -5.30 -14.57
CA MET A 171 2.33 -6.41 -13.82
C MET A 171 1.10 -6.94 -14.54
N GLU A 172 0.79 -8.20 -14.31
CA GLU A 172 -0.44 -8.83 -14.76
C GLU A 172 -1.66 -8.02 -14.31
N ARG A 173 -2.66 -7.91 -15.20
CA ARG A 173 -3.99 -7.50 -14.77
C ARG A 173 -4.74 -8.74 -14.28
N VAL A 174 -5.02 -8.78 -12.99
CA VAL A 174 -5.83 -9.86 -12.42
C VAL A 174 -7.32 -9.60 -12.71
N ALA A 175 -8.00 -10.60 -13.25
CA ALA A 175 -9.45 -10.57 -13.45
C ALA A 175 -10.18 -10.77 -12.13
N GLY A 176 -10.58 -9.66 -11.50
CA GLY A 176 -11.35 -9.64 -10.26
C GLY A 176 -11.94 -8.25 -9.99
N VAL A 177 -12.81 -8.18 -8.98
CA VAL A 177 -13.45 -6.95 -8.51
C VAL A 177 -12.92 -6.62 -7.12
N PRO A 178 -12.61 -5.36 -6.79
CA PRO A 178 -12.28 -4.99 -5.42
C PRO A 178 -13.40 -5.42 -4.47
N LEU A 179 -13.05 -6.05 -3.36
CA LEU A 179 -14.00 -6.55 -2.36
C LEU A 179 -14.91 -5.41 -1.89
N ALA A 180 -14.39 -4.21 -1.69
CA ALA A 180 -15.15 -3.01 -1.31
C ALA A 180 -16.33 -2.70 -2.25
N VAL A 181 -16.22 -3.09 -3.52
CA VAL A 181 -17.24 -2.79 -4.53
C VAL A 181 -18.39 -3.80 -4.48
N VAL A 182 -18.13 -5.08 -4.21
CA VAL A 182 -19.15 -6.15 -4.30
C VAL A 182 -19.58 -6.72 -2.95
N SER A 183 -18.89 -6.36 -1.87
CA SER A 183 -19.14 -6.84 -0.51
C SER A 183 -20.56 -6.57 0.00
N HIS A 184 -21.21 -5.50 -0.46
CA HIS A 184 -22.62 -5.20 -0.14
C HIS A 184 -23.62 -6.23 -0.69
N LEU A 185 -23.20 -7.05 -1.66
CA LEU A 185 -24.01 -8.09 -2.29
C LEU A 185 -23.75 -9.49 -1.70
N PHE A 186 -22.76 -9.62 -0.80
CA PHE A 186 -22.36 -10.91 -0.26
C PHE A 186 -23.38 -11.50 0.72
N SER A 187 -23.56 -12.82 0.66
CA SER A 187 -24.24 -13.55 1.73
C SER A 187 -23.32 -13.70 2.95
N ARG A 188 -23.89 -14.16 4.06
CA ARG A 188 -23.12 -14.53 5.25
C ARG A 188 -22.03 -15.56 4.94
N GLU A 189 -22.35 -16.59 4.15
CA GLU A 189 -21.41 -17.66 3.78
C GLU A 189 -20.25 -17.12 2.94
N ALA A 190 -20.53 -16.16 2.05
CA ALA A 190 -19.51 -15.52 1.24
C ALA A 190 -18.52 -14.72 2.12
N TRP A 191 -19.01 -14.01 3.12
CA TRP A 191 -18.17 -13.32 4.10
C TRP A 191 -17.31 -14.27 4.92
N LEU A 192 -17.88 -15.37 5.42
CA LEU A 192 -17.12 -16.39 6.14
C LEU A 192 -16.03 -17.01 5.26
N GLN A 193 -16.30 -17.20 3.97
CA GLN A 193 -15.30 -17.70 3.03
C GLN A 193 -14.16 -16.70 2.80
N VAL A 194 -14.43 -15.40 2.68
CA VAL A 194 -13.37 -14.38 2.60
C VAL A 194 -12.54 -14.36 3.88
N ALA A 195 -13.18 -14.35 5.04
CA ALA A 195 -12.47 -14.32 6.32
C ALA A 195 -11.57 -15.56 6.50
N ALA A 196 -12.05 -16.74 6.13
CA ALA A 196 -11.27 -17.98 6.17
C ALA A 196 -10.04 -17.92 5.24
N GLN A 197 -10.20 -17.44 4.00
CA GLN A 197 -9.09 -17.27 3.05
C GLN A 197 -8.06 -16.26 3.57
N THR A 198 -8.50 -15.14 4.15
CA THR A 198 -7.57 -14.15 4.68
C THR A 198 -6.81 -14.67 5.89
N ALA A 199 -7.46 -15.44 6.78
CA ALA A 199 -6.78 -16.12 7.88
C ALA A 199 -5.70 -17.09 7.37
N GLU A 200 -6.02 -17.87 6.33
CA GLU A 200 -5.06 -18.78 5.68
C GLU A 200 -3.86 -18.03 5.07
N PHE A 201 -4.06 -16.82 4.55
CA PHE A 201 -2.97 -16.00 4.03
C PHE A 201 -2.08 -15.45 5.15
N GLU A 202 -2.66 -14.93 6.22
CA GLU A 202 -1.87 -14.47 7.37
C GLU A 202 -1.11 -15.60 8.04
N GLU A 203 -1.75 -16.77 8.22
CA GLU A 203 -1.11 -17.97 8.76
C GLU A 203 0.16 -18.32 7.97
N GLN A 204 0.13 -18.19 6.64
CA GLN A 204 1.31 -18.41 5.81
C GLN A 204 2.40 -17.37 6.08
N LEU A 205 2.06 -16.08 6.18
CA LEU A 205 3.04 -15.03 6.51
C LEU A 205 3.67 -15.26 7.90
N VAL A 206 2.89 -15.74 8.86
CA VAL A 206 3.35 -16.13 10.20
C VAL A 206 4.33 -17.31 10.13
N ASN A 207 4.05 -18.29 9.27
CA ASN A 207 4.88 -19.47 9.06
C ASN A 207 6.18 -19.19 8.27
N HIS A 208 6.48 -17.93 7.95
CA HIS A 208 7.77 -17.47 7.40
C HIS A 208 8.48 -16.50 8.35
N PRO A 209 9.00 -16.97 9.50
CA PRO A 209 9.63 -16.11 10.49
C PRO A 209 10.93 -15.49 9.97
N LEU A 210 11.06 -14.19 10.15
CA LEU A 210 12.21 -13.38 9.78
C LEU A 210 12.98 -12.92 11.01
N LYS A 211 14.30 -12.73 10.88
CA LYS A 211 15.21 -12.48 12.02
C LYS A 211 15.50 -11.01 12.29
N ALA A 212 14.94 -10.12 11.47
CA ALA A 212 15.09 -8.68 11.63
C ALA A 212 13.82 -7.96 11.17
N ILE A 213 13.70 -6.70 11.55
CA ILE A 213 12.56 -5.81 11.32
C ILE A 213 12.97 -4.74 10.29
N GLY A 214 12.09 -4.47 9.35
CA GLY A 214 12.29 -3.49 8.28
C GLY A 214 11.68 -3.94 6.96
N SER A 215 12.30 -3.56 5.85
CA SER A 215 11.82 -3.85 4.50
C SER A 215 12.39 -5.13 3.93
N ILE A 216 11.59 -5.92 3.22
CA ILE A 216 12.12 -6.99 2.36
C ILE A 216 12.89 -6.37 1.20
N VAL A 217 14.10 -6.87 0.92
CA VAL A 217 14.98 -6.35 -0.15
C VAL A 217 15.27 -7.35 -1.26
N ASP A 218 14.95 -8.63 -1.06
CA ASP A 218 15.07 -9.67 -2.09
C ASP A 218 14.00 -10.76 -1.96
N VAL A 219 14.01 -11.69 -2.91
CA VAL A 219 13.06 -12.80 -2.98
C VAL A 219 13.23 -13.81 -1.84
N ASP A 220 14.43 -13.90 -1.24
CA ASP A 220 14.77 -14.89 -0.21
C ASP A 220 14.36 -14.41 1.20
N GLY A 221 13.85 -13.18 1.30
CA GLY A 221 13.38 -12.59 2.55
C GLY A 221 14.48 -11.90 3.35
N THR A 222 15.57 -11.46 2.71
CA THR A 222 16.53 -10.58 3.39
C THR A 222 15.83 -9.28 3.81
N VAL A 223 16.07 -8.88 5.06
CA VAL A 223 15.46 -7.68 5.65
C VAL A 223 16.49 -6.56 5.72
N GLY A 224 16.18 -5.45 5.06
CA GLY A 224 16.90 -4.17 5.13
C GLY A 224 16.31 -3.23 6.19
N PRO A 225 16.82 -1.98 6.29
CA PRO A 225 16.28 -1.00 7.22
C PRO A 225 14.80 -0.70 6.95
N PRO A 226 14.03 -0.31 7.98
CA PRO A 226 12.74 0.34 7.77
C PRO A 226 12.84 1.54 6.83
N LEU A 227 11.91 1.65 5.88
CA LEU A 227 11.81 2.74 4.91
C LEU A 227 10.82 3.82 5.39
N PRO A 228 10.82 5.03 4.80
CA PRO A 228 10.02 6.15 5.31
C PRO A 228 8.51 5.91 5.44
N HIS A 229 7.88 5.13 4.54
CA HIS A 229 6.46 4.75 4.69
C HIS A 229 6.20 3.79 5.87
N GLN A 230 7.25 3.18 6.44
CA GLN A 230 7.17 2.25 7.56
C GLN A 230 7.62 2.90 8.88
N LEU A 231 8.66 3.73 8.81
CA LEU A 231 9.24 4.49 9.92
C LEU A 231 9.90 5.75 9.35
N ARG A 232 9.28 6.90 9.60
CA ARG A 232 9.59 8.20 8.98
C ARG A 232 10.90 8.78 9.50
N VAL A 233 11.04 8.89 10.83
CA VAL A 233 12.18 9.58 11.45
C VAL A 233 12.54 9.05 12.85
N PRO A 234 13.83 9.10 13.24
CA PRO A 234 14.98 9.23 12.34
C PRO A 234 15.12 7.99 11.44
N PRO A 235 15.65 8.13 10.21
CA PRO A 235 15.85 6.99 9.33
C PRO A 235 16.78 5.95 9.99
N CYS A 236 16.43 4.69 9.82
CA CYS A 236 17.27 3.58 10.30
C CYS A 236 18.36 3.28 9.26
N GLU A 237 19.60 3.17 9.70
CA GLU A 237 20.72 2.79 8.82
C GLU A 237 20.78 1.28 8.56
N ALA A 238 20.12 0.47 9.40
CA ALA A 238 20.11 -0.99 9.32
C ALA A 238 18.75 -1.56 9.77
N ALA A 239 18.51 -2.82 9.43
CA ALA A 239 17.39 -3.58 9.96
C ALA A 239 17.48 -3.69 11.49
N LEU A 240 16.33 -3.68 12.18
CA LEU A 240 16.31 -3.75 13.64
C LEU A 240 16.28 -5.21 14.09
N SER A 241 17.04 -5.55 15.11
CA SER A 241 17.26 -6.95 15.53
C SER A 241 16.34 -7.44 16.64
N SER A 242 15.54 -6.56 17.26
CA SER A 242 14.69 -6.91 18.39
C SER A 242 13.44 -6.04 18.46
N SER A 243 12.37 -6.58 19.08
CA SER A 243 11.16 -5.83 19.42
C SER A 243 11.47 -4.57 20.25
N ARG A 244 12.47 -4.64 21.14
CA ARG A 244 12.96 -3.47 21.89
C ARG A 244 13.49 -2.39 20.96
N ASP A 245 14.36 -2.74 20.02
CA ASP A 245 14.95 -1.75 19.10
C ASP A 245 13.88 -1.11 18.22
N TYR A 246 12.86 -1.88 17.83
CA TYR A 246 11.68 -1.36 17.13
C TYR A 246 10.85 -0.40 17.96
N LEU A 247 10.49 -0.78 19.19
CA LEU A 247 9.75 0.10 20.09
C LEU A 247 10.51 1.41 20.36
N MET A 248 11.84 1.32 20.57
CA MET A 248 12.70 2.50 20.73
C MET A 248 12.69 3.40 19.49
N ALA A 249 12.67 2.82 18.29
CA ALA A 249 12.57 3.57 17.05
C ALA A 249 11.20 4.28 16.92
N ARG A 250 10.10 3.59 17.25
CA ARG A 250 8.73 4.16 17.27
C ARG A 250 8.58 5.29 18.29
N LEU A 251 9.15 5.13 19.49
CA LEU A 251 9.14 6.16 20.53
C LEU A 251 9.90 7.42 20.09
N ARG A 252 11.06 7.25 19.44
CA ARG A 252 11.83 8.38 18.88
C ARG A 252 11.06 9.10 17.77
N GLU A 253 10.39 8.35 16.91
CA GLU A 253 9.52 8.92 15.89
C GLU A 253 8.41 9.75 16.52
N ALA A 254 7.67 9.18 17.48
CA ALA A 254 6.60 9.89 18.17
C ALA A 254 7.11 11.15 18.88
N GLN A 255 8.27 11.08 19.54
CA GLN A 255 8.92 12.23 20.16
C GLN A 255 9.24 13.35 19.16
N SER A 256 9.67 13.00 17.94
CA SER A 256 9.97 13.97 16.88
C SER A 256 8.73 14.65 16.29
N HIS A 257 7.56 14.01 16.41
CA HIS A 257 6.29 14.52 15.91
C HIS A 257 5.45 15.26 16.96
N ILE A 258 5.94 15.38 18.20
CA ILE A 258 5.25 16.18 19.22
C ILE A 258 5.12 17.61 18.70
N PRO A 259 3.89 18.12 18.49
CA PRO A 259 3.68 19.47 17.98
C PRO A 259 4.28 20.51 18.92
N ASP A 260 4.63 21.68 18.38
CA ASP A 260 4.92 22.82 19.23
C ASP A 260 3.67 23.31 19.99
N ASP A 261 3.85 24.21 20.95
CA ASP A 261 2.75 24.71 21.79
C ASP A 261 1.65 25.44 21.00
N VAL A 262 1.94 25.90 19.79
CA VAL A 262 0.98 26.58 18.92
C VAL A 262 0.14 25.52 18.21
N ALA A 263 0.79 24.59 17.50
CA ALA A 263 0.13 23.50 16.79
C ALA A 263 -0.65 22.56 17.74
N TRP A 264 -0.16 22.34 18.97
CA TRP A 264 -0.89 21.57 19.99
C TRP A 264 -2.20 22.26 20.40
N ARG A 265 -2.20 23.59 20.54
CA ARG A 265 -3.42 24.35 20.89
C ARG A 265 -4.40 24.41 19.71
N GLU A 266 -3.90 24.67 18.50
CA GLU A 266 -4.70 24.74 17.28
C GLU A 266 -5.34 23.38 16.92
N GLY A 267 -4.61 22.27 17.11
CA GLY A 267 -5.15 20.92 16.87
C GLY A 267 -6.34 20.56 17.77
N ARG A 268 -6.34 21.05 19.03
CA ARG A 268 -7.49 20.89 19.95
C ARG A 268 -8.69 21.76 19.58
N GLU A 269 -8.46 22.86 18.87
CA GLU A 269 -9.53 23.71 18.36
C GLU A 269 -10.20 23.09 17.12
N TYR A 270 -9.45 22.32 16.31
CA TYR A 270 -9.95 21.68 15.09
C TYR A 270 -10.65 20.32 15.33
N TYR A 271 -10.30 19.59 16.39
CA TYR A 271 -10.96 18.33 16.79
C TYR A 271 -11.49 18.39 18.24
N PRO A 272 -12.57 19.15 18.49
CA PRO A 272 -13.09 19.39 19.83
C PRO A 272 -13.76 18.17 20.48
N ASP A 273 -14.12 17.14 19.70
CA ASP A 273 -14.87 15.95 20.15
C ASP A 273 -14.00 14.83 20.72
N ARG A 274 -12.69 15.05 20.90
CA ARG A 274 -11.88 14.18 21.79
C ARG A 274 -12.25 14.50 23.23
N GLU A 275 -13.37 13.95 23.69
CA GLU A 275 -13.86 14.07 25.07
C GLU A 275 -12.71 13.81 26.05
N ALA A 276 -12.31 14.86 26.78
CA ALA A 276 -11.43 14.83 27.95
C ALA A 276 -9.97 14.34 27.75
N ASP A 277 -9.20 14.96 26.86
CA ASP A 277 -7.73 14.91 26.95
C ASP A 277 -7.23 15.77 28.13
N THR A 278 -7.16 15.16 29.32
CA THR A 278 -6.44 15.69 30.49
C THR A 278 -4.92 15.69 30.31
N LEU A 279 -4.41 15.02 29.26
CA LEU A 279 -2.99 14.90 28.97
C LEU A 279 -2.47 16.22 28.36
N THR A 280 -1.53 16.89 29.04
CA THR A 280 -0.83 18.03 28.46
C THR A 280 0.30 17.58 27.52
N ARG A 281 0.78 18.47 26.64
CA ARG A 281 1.99 18.23 25.83
C ARG A 281 3.18 17.80 26.71
N ASP A 282 3.34 18.44 27.87
CA ASP A 282 4.40 18.13 28.82
C ASP A 282 4.21 16.74 29.44
N ASP A 283 2.97 16.32 29.71
CA ASP A 283 2.66 14.96 30.18
C ASP A 283 3.02 13.92 29.11
N LEU A 284 2.65 14.17 27.85
CA LEU A 284 2.99 13.30 26.73
C LEU A 284 4.51 13.19 26.54
N HIS A 285 5.23 14.31 26.59
CA HIS A 285 6.68 14.32 26.48
C HIS A 285 7.36 13.57 27.65
N ARG A 286 6.88 13.78 28.88
CA ARG A 286 7.36 13.04 30.06
C ARG A 286 7.08 11.54 29.96
N ALA A 287 5.89 11.17 29.53
CA ALA A 287 5.49 9.77 29.37
C ALA A 287 6.36 9.07 28.31
N LEU A 288 6.49 9.65 27.11
CA LEU A 288 7.36 9.13 26.05
C LEU A 288 8.81 8.97 26.51
N SER A 289 9.34 9.95 27.25
CA SER A 289 10.71 9.90 27.77
C SER A 289 10.90 8.78 28.81
N ARG A 290 9.96 8.64 29.74
CA ARG A 290 10.00 7.57 30.77
C ARG A 290 9.89 6.18 30.14
N ILE A 291 8.98 6.00 29.17
CA ILE A 291 8.82 4.74 28.45
C ILE A 291 10.10 4.42 27.67
N HIS A 292 10.68 5.41 26.98
CA HIS A 292 11.97 5.26 26.29
C HIS A 292 13.10 4.84 27.25
N ASP A 293 13.24 5.51 28.39
CA ASP A 293 14.29 5.19 29.38
C ASP A 293 14.11 3.80 29.98
N HIS A 294 12.87 3.40 30.27
CA HIS A 294 12.57 2.04 30.73
C HIS A 294 12.89 1.00 29.66
N CYS A 295 12.44 1.21 28.41
CA CYS A 295 12.73 0.31 27.29
C CYS A 295 14.23 0.16 27.04
N ALA A 296 15.02 1.21 27.26
CA ALA A 296 16.48 1.17 27.16
C ALA A 296 17.13 0.24 28.20
N THR A 297 16.46 -0.06 29.32
CA THR A 297 16.95 -1.01 30.34
C THR A 297 16.58 -2.46 30.04
N LEU A 298 15.63 -2.69 29.13
CA LEU A 298 15.19 -4.04 28.78
C LEU A 298 16.28 -4.79 28.00
N THR A 299 16.44 -6.07 28.32
CA THR A 299 17.34 -6.95 27.58
C THR A 299 16.69 -7.30 26.25
N ALA A 300 17.36 -7.00 25.14
CA ALA A 300 16.91 -7.47 23.83
C ALA A 300 17.05 -8.99 23.76
N THR A 301 15.92 -9.68 23.58
CA THR A 301 15.90 -11.09 23.23
C THR A 301 15.82 -11.23 21.71
N PRO A 302 16.46 -12.25 21.12
CA PRO A 302 16.20 -12.62 19.73
C PRO A 302 14.72 -12.94 19.58
N ASP A 303 14.08 -12.26 18.64
CA ASP A 303 12.66 -12.42 18.35
C ASP A 303 12.50 -12.84 16.89
N VAL A 304 11.36 -13.43 16.57
CA VAL A 304 10.97 -13.75 15.21
C VAL A 304 9.91 -12.74 14.79
N PHE A 305 10.05 -12.24 13.58
CA PHE A 305 9.19 -11.19 13.03
C PHE A 305 8.45 -11.72 11.82
N ARG A 306 7.34 -11.08 11.47
CA ARG A 306 6.55 -11.45 10.30
C ARG A 306 6.42 -10.28 9.35
N LEU A 307 6.31 -10.62 8.07
CA LEU A 307 5.91 -9.69 7.03
C LEU A 307 4.41 -9.36 7.19
N THR A 308 4.07 -8.10 6.95
CA THR A 308 2.71 -7.58 7.02
C THR A 308 2.45 -6.65 5.84
N HIS A 309 1.22 -6.58 5.34
CA HIS A 309 0.85 -5.82 4.13
C HIS A 309 0.89 -4.28 4.30
N ALA A 310 0.84 -3.78 5.54
CA ALA A 310 0.73 -2.35 5.91
C ALA A 310 -0.62 -1.68 5.59
N ASP A 311 -1.26 -2.01 4.47
CA ASP A 311 -2.56 -1.41 4.07
C ASP A 311 -3.59 -2.47 3.64
N TRP A 312 -3.86 -3.46 4.50
CA TRP A 312 -4.78 -4.55 4.18
C TRP A 312 -6.23 -4.14 4.42
N HIS A 313 -6.94 -3.74 3.36
CA HIS A 313 -8.37 -3.40 3.42
C HIS A 313 -9.10 -3.83 2.13
N SER A 314 -10.42 -3.68 2.12
CA SER A 314 -11.29 -4.23 1.07
C SER A 314 -11.07 -3.65 -0.34
N LEU A 315 -10.35 -2.54 -0.52
CA LEU A 315 -9.96 -2.07 -1.87
C LEU A 315 -8.70 -2.77 -2.39
N ASN A 316 -7.85 -3.27 -1.49
CA ASN A 316 -6.61 -3.97 -1.81
C ASN A 316 -6.78 -5.50 -1.91
N VAL A 317 -8.02 -5.98 -1.79
CA VAL A 317 -8.39 -7.39 -1.99
C VAL A 317 -9.31 -7.48 -3.19
N LEU A 318 -8.93 -8.29 -4.20
CA LEU A 318 -9.76 -8.59 -5.35
C LEU A 318 -10.42 -9.97 -5.16
N VAL A 319 -11.73 -10.02 -5.36
CA VAL A 319 -12.53 -11.26 -5.41
C VAL A 319 -12.97 -11.57 -6.84
N ARG A 320 -13.29 -12.83 -7.13
CA ARG A 320 -13.67 -13.22 -8.50
C ARG A 320 -14.95 -12.51 -8.96
N SER A 321 -16.02 -12.51 -8.16
CA SER A 321 -17.26 -11.78 -8.43
C SER A 321 -18.13 -11.60 -7.16
N ALA A 322 -19.33 -11.04 -7.32
CA ALA A 322 -20.33 -10.98 -6.24
C ALA A 322 -20.84 -12.37 -5.82
N GLU A 323 -20.85 -13.32 -6.76
CA GLU A 323 -21.34 -14.70 -6.59
C GLU A 323 -20.23 -15.69 -6.23
N ASP A 324 -18.98 -15.37 -6.53
CA ASP A 324 -17.79 -16.16 -6.18
C ASP A 324 -16.82 -15.30 -5.35
N PRO A 325 -16.83 -15.43 -4.00
CA PRO A 325 -16.01 -14.65 -3.07
C PRO A 325 -14.57 -15.19 -2.95
N THR A 326 -14.11 -16.03 -3.88
CA THR A 326 -12.71 -16.45 -3.94
C THR A 326 -11.80 -15.24 -4.13
N ILE A 327 -10.82 -15.07 -3.24
CA ILE A 327 -9.81 -14.01 -3.36
C ILE A 327 -8.85 -14.40 -4.49
N VAL A 328 -8.75 -13.54 -5.49
CA VAL A 328 -7.93 -13.75 -6.69
C VAL A 328 -6.70 -12.86 -6.74
N ALA A 329 -6.64 -11.81 -5.91
CA ALA A 329 -5.41 -11.05 -5.67
C ALA A 329 -5.47 -10.26 -4.36
N VAL A 330 -4.32 -10.10 -3.73
CA VAL A 330 -4.01 -9.08 -2.74
C VAL A 330 -2.99 -8.12 -3.38
N VAL A 331 -3.35 -6.84 -3.47
CA VAL A 331 -2.62 -5.83 -4.23
C VAL A 331 -2.13 -4.69 -3.33
N ASP A 332 -1.19 -3.90 -3.84
CA ASP A 332 -0.62 -2.75 -3.15
C ASP A 332 0.22 -3.09 -1.90
N TRP A 333 1.24 -3.93 -2.10
CA TRP A 333 2.24 -4.27 -1.09
C TRP A 333 3.24 -3.13 -0.79
N GLN A 334 2.92 -1.91 -1.20
CA GLN A 334 3.73 -0.75 -0.88
C GLN A 334 3.71 -0.51 0.63
N GLY A 335 4.89 -0.32 1.22
CA GLY A 335 5.01 -0.08 2.65
C GLY A 335 4.88 -1.34 3.50
N ALA A 336 4.65 -2.51 2.90
CA ALA A 336 4.69 -3.80 3.59
C ALA A 336 5.99 -3.93 4.39
N GLN A 337 5.89 -4.37 5.65
CA GLN A 337 6.98 -4.31 6.61
C GLN A 337 7.08 -5.60 7.40
N VAL A 338 8.32 -5.99 7.71
CA VAL A 338 8.64 -7.00 8.71
C VAL A 338 8.65 -6.34 10.08
N ARG A 339 7.76 -6.75 10.98
CA ARG A 339 7.58 -6.12 12.29
C ARG A 339 7.24 -7.14 13.39
N PRO A 340 7.29 -6.74 14.67
CA PRO A 340 6.88 -7.60 15.76
C PRO A 340 5.41 -8.01 15.69
N TYR A 341 5.11 -9.23 16.13
CA TYR A 341 3.75 -9.77 16.20
C TYR A 341 2.78 -8.85 16.94
N TRP A 342 3.27 -8.21 18.00
CA TRP A 342 2.47 -7.35 18.85
C TRP A 342 2.14 -5.99 18.22
N ASP A 343 2.89 -5.55 17.21
CA ASP A 343 2.62 -4.29 16.51
C ASP A 343 1.47 -4.43 15.50
N GLU A 344 0.92 -5.64 15.35
CA GLU A 344 -0.25 -5.87 14.54
C GLU A 344 -1.52 -5.64 15.36
N ARG A 345 -2.27 -4.64 14.95
CA ARG A 345 -3.63 -4.43 15.40
C ARG A 345 -4.51 -5.46 14.68
N TYR A 346 -4.52 -6.71 15.15
CA TYR A 346 -5.43 -7.75 14.66
C TYR A 346 -6.88 -7.25 14.59
N HIS A 347 -7.27 -6.37 15.53
CA HIS A 347 -8.56 -5.70 15.53
C HIS A 347 -8.74 -4.65 14.43
N LEU A 348 -7.71 -3.90 14.02
CA LEU A 348 -7.86 -2.98 12.89
C LEU A 348 -7.93 -3.72 11.57
N PHE A 349 -7.14 -4.77 11.35
CA PHE A 349 -7.18 -5.55 10.11
C PHE A 349 -8.60 -6.08 9.80
N VAL A 350 -9.26 -6.70 10.79
CA VAL A 350 -10.61 -7.22 10.59
C VAL A 350 -11.62 -6.07 10.43
N THR A 351 -11.52 -5.05 11.28
CA THR A 351 -12.43 -3.92 11.19
C THR A 351 -12.22 -3.10 9.92
N THR A 352 -11.02 -2.94 9.36
CA THR A 352 -10.76 -2.19 8.12
C THR A 352 -11.11 -2.97 6.86
N LEU A 353 -10.94 -4.30 6.88
CA LEU A 353 -11.47 -5.16 5.81
C LEU A 353 -13.01 -5.04 5.74
N PHE A 354 -13.66 -4.79 6.87
CA PHE A 354 -15.12 -4.69 7.00
C PHE A 354 -15.67 -3.26 7.19
N GLN A 355 -14.81 -2.24 7.29
CA GLN A 355 -15.21 -0.83 7.43
C GLN A 355 -15.63 -0.29 6.05
N GLY A 356 -16.93 -0.40 5.81
CA GLY A 356 -17.61 0.23 4.67
C GLY A 356 -19.14 0.25 4.81
N PHE A 357 -19.68 -0.15 5.96
CA PHE A 357 -21.10 -0.51 6.08
C PHE A 357 -21.76 0.13 7.29
N SER A 358 -22.37 1.31 7.09
CA SER A 358 -23.27 1.90 8.08
C SER A 358 -24.58 2.48 7.53
N GLU A 359 -24.83 2.47 6.21
CA GLU A 359 -26.02 3.19 5.69
C GLU A 359 -27.17 2.32 5.16
N ASP A 360 -26.94 1.10 4.63
CA ASP A 360 -28.00 0.36 3.90
C ASP A 360 -28.41 -1.02 4.48
N GLY A 361 -28.10 -1.33 5.74
CA GLY A 361 -28.90 -2.28 6.54
C GLY A 361 -28.83 -3.78 6.19
N VAL A 362 -27.86 -4.25 5.41
CA VAL A 362 -27.51 -5.68 5.41
C VAL A 362 -26.50 -5.91 6.52
N ALA A 363 -26.95 -6.53 7.62
CA ALA A 363 -26.09 -6.84 8.76
C ALA A 363 -25.03 -7.87 8.34
N VAL A 364 -23.79 -7.42 8.15
CA VAL A 364 -22.62 -8.29 8.25
C VAL A 364 -22.61 -8.82 9.68
N PRO A 365 -22.52 -10.13 9.92
CA PRO A 365 -22.37 -10.64 11.27
C PRO A 365 -20.91 -10.43 11.68
N GLU A 366 -20.50 -9.16 11.84
CA GLU A 366 -19.12 -8.72 12.08
C GLU A 366 -18.50 -9.50 13.23
N ASP A 367 -19.20 -9.61 14.35
CA ASP A 367 -18.80 -10.42 15.51
C ASP A 367 -18.55 -11.89 15.14
N GLU A 368 -19.43 -12.49 14.33
CA GLU A 368 -19.30 -13.89 13.93
C GLU A 368 -18.16 -14.11 12.93
N VAL A 369 -17.93 -13.16 12.03
CA VAL A 369 -16.83 -13.22 11.05
C VAL A 369 -15.51 -13.00 11.75
N ILE A 370 -15.44 -12.05 12.70
CA ILE A 370 -14.31 -11.86 13.61
C ILE A 370 -14.08 -13.14 14.41
N GLU A 371 -15.09 -13.70 15.06
CA GLU A 371 -14.98 -14.93 15.84
C GLU A 371 -14.48 -16.10 14.98
N HIS A 372 -14.98 -16.25 13.75
CA HIS A 372 -14.55 -17.30 12.84
C HIS A 372 -13.10 -17.13 12.39
N TYR A 373 -12.70 -15.89 12.10
CA TYR A 373 -11.32 -15.54 11.79
C TYR A 373 -10.40 -15.85 12.99
N MET A 374 -10.74 -15.34 14.17
CA MET A 374 -9.96 -15.48 15.39
C MET A 374 -9.89 -16.93 15.85
N ALA A 375 -10.97 -17.70 15.77
CA ALA A 375 -10.96 -19.13 16.13
C ALA A 375 -9.98 -19.93 15.27
N ARG A 376 -9.76 -19.52 14.01
CA ARG A 376 -8.74 -20.15 13.16
C ARG A 376 -7.33 -19.75 13.58
N MET A 377 -7.14 -18.47 13.89
CA MET A 377 -5.85 -17.97 14.37
C MET A 377 -5.48 -18.54 15.75
N GLU A 378 -6.43 -18.70 16.68
CA GLU A 378 -6.19 -19.16 18.07
C GLU A 378 -5.65 -20.60 18.20
N ASN A 379 -5.90 -21.48 17.22
CA ASN A 379 -5.51 -22.89 17.30
C ASN A 379 -4.04 -23.16 16.91
N GLU A 380 -3.29 -22.13 16.53
CA GLU A 380 -1.89 -22.25 16.11
C GLU A 380 -0.91 -22.05 17.28
N PRO A 381 0.28 -22.69 17.26
CA PRO A 381 1.31 -22.50 18.26
C PRO A 381 2.01 -21.16 18.00
N TRP A 382 1.33 -20.07 18.33
CA TRP A 382 1.95 -18.75 18.37
C TRP A 382 3.14 -18.82 19.32
N PRO A 383 4.27 -18.18 18.98
CA PRO A 383 5.22 -17.82 20.01
C PRO A 383 4.42 -17.07 21.06
N GLU A 384 4.40 -17.59 22.30
CA GLU A 384 4.09 -16.80 23.48
C GLU A 384 5.16 -15.71 23.52
N SER A 385 4.99 -14.69 22.67
CA SER A 385 5.84 -13.54 22.60
C SER A 385 5.53 -12.78 23.86
N ASP A 386 6.31 -13.10 24.89
CA ASP A 386 6.32 -12.47 26.21
C ASP A 386 6.56 -10.95 26.12
N PHE A 387 6.69 -10.36 24.92
CA PHE A 387 6.88 -8.92 24.76
C PHE A 387 5.59 -8.10 24.97
N TRP A 388 4.40 -8.63 24.65
CA TRP A 388 3.15 -8.02 25.15
C TRP A 388 3.05 -8.16 26.68
N LEU A 389 3.64 -9.23 27.24
CA LEU A 389 3.86 -9.37 28.68
C LEU A 389 4.92 -8.38 29.19
N ASP A 390 5.94 -8.00 28.43
CA ASP A 390 6.93 -6.98 28.80
C ASP A 390 6.39 -5.55 28.67
N ALA A 391 5.49 -5.28 27.72
CA ALA A 391 4.69 -4.05 27.71
C ALA A 391 3.77 -3.99 28.95
N ARG A 392 3.26 -5.14 29.44
CA ARG A 392 2.65 -5.22 30.78
C ARG A 392 3.68 -5.05 31.91
N VAL A 393 4.95 -5.45 31.74
CA VAL A 393 6.03 -5.16 32.71
C VAL A 393 6.32 -3.65 32.83
N ILE A 394 6.16 -2.86 31.76
CA ILE A 394 6.17 -1.37 31.83
C ILE A 394 5.10 -0.87 32.81
N VAL A 395 3.96 -1.56 32.87
CA VAL A 395 2.78 -1.19 33.68
C VAL A 395 2.84 -1.76 35.10
N ASP A 396 3.31 -3.00 35.27
CA ASP A 396 3.23 -3.74 36.54
C ASP A 396 4.48 -3.63 37.41
N SER A 397 5.58 -3.01 36.92
CA SER A 397 6.85 -2.91 37.67
C SER A 397 7.41 -1.50 37.89
N ASP A 398 6.59 -0.45 37.73
CA ASP A 398 7.06 0.93 37.87
C ASP A 398 6.85 1.55 39.28
N PRO A 399 7.91 1.90 40.03
CA PRO A 399 7.82 2.74 41.23
C PRO A 399 7.55 4.23 40.94
N THR A 400 7.43 4.64 39.67
CA THR A 400 7.30 6.05 39.23
C THR A 400 5.89 6.49 38.83
N GLY A 401 4.89 5.60 38.85
CA GLY A 401 3.47 5.96 38.77
C GLY A 401 2.90 6.24 37.37
N VAL A 402 3.45 5.63 36.30
CA VAL A 402 2.77 5.57 34.99
C VAL A 402 1.65 4.53 35.06
N THR A 403 0.47 4.90 34.57
CA THR A 403 -0.68 4.00 34.48
C THR A 403 -0.73 3.29 33.13
N ARG A 404 -1.37 2.12 33.10
CA ARG A 404 -1.64 1.36 31.88
C ARG A 404 -2.28 2.20 30.78
N GLU A 405 -3.25 3.01 31.17
CA GLU A 405 -4.03 3.87 30.28
C GLU A 405 -3.15 4.95 29.62
N GLU A 406 -2.16 5.48 30.34
CA GLU A 406 -1.18 6.42 29.77
C GLU A 406 -0.27 5.74 28.74
N VAL A 407 0.18 4.50 28.99
CA VAL A 407 0.99 3.75 28.01
C VAL A 407 0.18 3.43 26.76
N GLU A 408 -1.06 2.95 26.92
CA GLU A 408 -1.95 2.64 25.80
C GLU A 408 -2.21 3.90 24.94
N ARG A 409 -2.50 5.05 25.55
CA ARG A 409 -2.67 6.33 24.83
C ARG A 409 -1.41 6.82 24.14
N VAL A 410 -0.24 6.63 24.75
CA VAL A 410 1.04 7.00 24.13
C VAL A 410 1.34 6.10 22.93
N LEU A 411 1.08 4.81 23.03
CA LEU A 411 1.23 3.88 21.91
C LEU A 411 0.23 4.19 20.79
N GLU A 412 -1.02 4.51 21.11
CA GLU A 412 -2.01 5.00 20.16
C GLU A 412 -1.54 6.28 19.45
N TYR A 413 -0.93 7.22 20.19
CA TYR A 413 -0.32 8.42 19.60
C TYR A 413 0.84 8.07 18.66
N CYS A 414 1.74 7.17 19.08
CA CYS A 414 2.84 6.70 18.23
C CYS A 414 2.30 6.11 16.92
N VAL A 415 1.24 5.31 16.99
CA VAL A 415 0.60 4.66 15.83
C VAL A 415 -0.24 5.61 14.99
N ALA A 416 -0.87 6.64 15.57
CA ALA A 416 -1.62 7.65 14.83
C ALA A 416 -0.71 8.68 14.15
N SER A 417 0.54 8.80 14.60
CA SER A 417 1.56 9.67 13.99
C SER A 417 2.31 9.05 12.82
N SER A 418 2.20 7.72 12.63
CA SER A 418 2.62 7.00 11.41
C SER A 418 1.56 7.04 10.34
#